data_AF-A0A7X3RBW0-F1
#
_entry.id   AF-A0A7X3RBW0-F1
#
_cell.length_a   1.000
_cell.length_b   1.000
_cell.length_c   1.000
_cell.angle_alpha   90.00
_cell.angle_beta   90.00
_cell.angle_gamma   90.00
#
_symmetry.space_group_name_H-M   'P 1'
#
loop_
_entity.id
_entity.type
_entity.pdbx_description
1 polymer ?
#
loop_
_entity_poly.entity_id
_entity_poly.type
_entity_poly.pdbx_seq_one_letter_code
_entity_poly.pdbx_strand_id
1 'polypeptide(L)' 'MKNRMKWLLYGLLVLLFLLHNDFWFWETPQIVLGLPVGLLYHIGFCIVATLLMAAFVKARGDWGEQ' A
#
# COMPACT_ATOMS: atom_id res chain seq x y z
N MET A 1 13.78 -19.98 -1.65
CA MET A 1 12.53 -19.25 -1.30
C MET A 1 12.65 -17.72 -1.38
N LYS A 2 13.86 -17.14 -1.30
CA LYS A 2 14.11 -15.68 -1.41
C LYS A 2 13.50 -15.02 -2.66
N ASN A 3 13.37 -15.78 -3.74
CA ASN A 3 12.83 -15.38 -5.03
C ASN A 3 11.30 -15.15 -4.94
N ARG A 4 10.57 -16.07 -4.27
CA ARG A 4 9.12 -15.97 -4.11
C ARG A 4 8.70 -14.73 -3.33
N MET A 5 9.45 -14.38 -2.27
CA MET A 5 9.18 -13.18 -1.48
C MET A 5 9.33 -11.90 -2.31
N LYS A 6 10.35 -11.83 -3.18
CA LYS A 6 10.53 -10.69 -4.10
C LYS A 6 9.37 -10.57 -5.07
N TRP A 7 8.95 -11.69 -5.67
CA TRP A 7 7.78 -11.71 -6.57
C TRP A 7 6.48 -11.32 -5.86
N LEU A 8 6.29 -11.74 -4.60
CA LEU A 8 5.15 -11.30 -3.78
C LEU A 8 5.18 -9.78 -3.53
N LEU A 9 6.33 -9.23 -3.17
CA LEU A 9 6.48 -7.79 -2.95
C LEU A 9 6.23 -6.98 -4.22
N TYR A 10 6.76 -7.42 -5.37
CA TYR A 10 6.47 -6.79 -6.66
C TYR A 10 4.99 -6.91 -7.05
N GLY A 11 4.36 -8.08 -6.83
CA GLY A 11 2.94 -8.26 -7.05
C GLY A 11 2.08 -7.33 -6.18
N LEU A 12 2.46 -7.17 -4.91
CA LEU A 12 1.79 -6.27 -3.97
C LEU A 12 1.98 -4.79 -4.35
N LEU A 13 3.12 -4.45 -4.96
CA LEU A 13 3.40 -3.12 -5.50
C LEU A 13 2.50 -2.80 -6.71
N VAL A 14 2.36 -3.75 -7.64
CA VAL A 14 1.45 -3.63 -8.79
C VAL A 14 0.00 -3.55 -8.31
N LEU A 15 -0.39 -4.34 -7.31
CA LEU A 15 -1.72 -4.29 -6.73
C LEU A 15 -2.01 -2.93 -6.10
N LEU A 16 -1.08 -2.38 -5.31
CA LEU A 16 -1.19 -1.02 -4.77
C LEU A 16 -1.25 0.02 -5.88
N PHE A 17 -0.45 -0.11 -6.94
CA PHE A 17 -0.53 0.80 -8.08
C PHE A 17 -1.92 0.79 -8.74
N LEU A 18 -2.54 -0.39 -8.89
CA LEU A 18 -3.90 -0.49 -9.40
C LEU A 18 -4.92 0.10 -8.41
N LEU A 19 -4.81 -0.21 -7.11
CA LEU A 19 -5.66 0.33 -6.06
C LEU A 19 -5.52 1.85 -5.88
N HIS A 20 -4.39 2.44 -6.27
CA HIS A 20 -4.17 3.88 -6.22
C HIS A 20 -5.06 4.64 -7.20
N ASN A 21 -5.58 3.98 -8.23
CA ASN A 21 -6.47 4.67 -9.15
C ASN A 21 -7.73 5.11 -8.41
N ASP A 22 -8.07 6.38 -8.60
CA ASP A 22 -9.29 7.06 -8.14
C ASP A 22 -10.60 6.49 -8.74
N PHE A 23 -10.63 5.21 -9.14
CA PHE A 23 -11.84 4.52 -9.56
C PHE A 23 -12.61 3.92 -8.38
N TRP A 24 -11.94 3.62 -7.26
CA TRP A 24 -12.57 3.04 -6.07
C TRP A 24 -13.06 4.14 -5.13
N PHE A 25 -14.37 4.17 -4.87
CA PHE A 25 -15.04 5.10 -3.96
C PHE A 25 -15.13 6.58 -4.39
N TRP A 26 -14.87 6.89 -5.66
CA TRP A 26 -14.97 8.25 -6.19
C TRP A 26 -16.40 8.82 -6.17
N GLU A 27 -17.39 7.99 -6.50
CA GLU A 27 -18.80 8.42 -6.55
C GLU A 27 -19.57 8.13 -5.25
N THR A 28 -18.90 7.72 -4.17
CA THR A 28 -19.61 7.34 -2.94
C THR A 28 -19.71 8.54 -1.99
N PRO A 29 -20.88 9.20 -1.86
CA PRO A 29 -21.06 10.35 -0.96
C PRO A 29 -21.14 9.93 0.52
N GLN A 30 -20.75 8.70 0.85
CA GLN A 30 -20.78 8.20 2.22
C GLN A 30 -19.70 8.93 3.04
N ILE A 31 -20.14 9.56 4.11
CA ILE A 31 -19.29 10.22 5.09
C ILE A 31 -19.17 9.28 6.28
N VAL A 32 -17.95 8.84 6.58
CA VAL A 32 -17.64 7.97 7.72
C VAL A 32 -16.74 8.74 8.66
N LEU A 33 -17.10 8.79 9.95
CA LEU A 33 -16.39 9.57 10.99
C LEU A 33 -16.23 11.07 10.68
N GLY A 34 -17.10 11.64 9.84
CA GLY A 34 -17.03 13.04 9.42
C GLY A 34 -16.13 13.31 8.21
N LEU A 35 -15.54 12.27 7.59
CA LEU A 35 -14.69 12.39 6.41
C LEU A 35 -15.27 11.59 5.23
N PRO A 36 -15.04 12.01 3.97
CA PRO A 36 -15.42 11.24 2.79
C PRO A 36 -14.75 9.86 2.82
N VAL A 37 -15.48 8.81 2.48
CA VAL A 37 -14.93 7.44 2.43
C VAL A 37 -13.74 7.35 1.47
N GLY A 38 -13.77 8.09 0.35
CA GLY A 38 -12.61 8.20 -0.54
C GLY A 38 -11.35 8.73 0.16
N LEU A 39 -11.48 9.67 1.10
CA LEU A 39 -10.34 10.20 1.85
C LEU A 39 -9.82 9.18 2.87
N LEU A 40 -10.71 8.51 3.60
CA LEU A 40 -10.32 7.43 4.53
C LEU A 40 -9.62 6.28 3.80
N TYR A 41 -10.10 5.95 2.61
CA TYR A 41 -9.46 4.99 1.71
C TYR A 41 -8.04 5.42 1.35
N HIS A 42 -7.83 6.68 0.97
CA HIS A 42 -6.51 7.24 0.69
C HIS A 42 -5.57 7.21 1.90
N ILE A 43 -6.07 7.54 3.10
CA ILE A 43 -5.29 7.46 4.33
C ILE A 43 -4.83 6.01 4.59
N GLY A 44 -5.75 5.05 4.48
CA GLY A 44 -5.44 3.63 4.60
C GLY A 44 -4.43 3.18 3.57
N PHE A 45 -4.59 3.61 2.31
CA PHE A 45 -3.66 3.33 1.22
C PHE A 45 -2.24 3.82 1.55
N CYS A 46 -2.08 5.06 2.02
CA CYS A 46 -0.79 5.61 2.42
C CYS A 46 -0.11 4.80 3.54
N ILE A 47 -0.88 4.34 4.53
CA ILE A 47 -0.37 3.49 5.62
C ILE A 47 0.14 2.16 5.05
N VAL A 48 -0.66 1.49 4.22
CA VAL A 48 -0.29 0.20 3.60
C VAL A 48 0.93 0.36 2.70
N ALA A 49 1.01 1.42 1.90
CA ALA A 49 2.15 1.71 1.04
C ALA A 49 3.44 1.94 1.86
N THR A 50 3.34 2.66 2.99
CA THR A 50 4.47 2.88 3.90
C THR A 50 4.97 1.57 4.50
N LEU A 51 4.06 0.73 4.99
CA LEU A 51 4.39 -0.59 5.55
C LEU A 51 5.01 -1.51 4.50
N LEU A 52 4.47 -1.51 3.27
CA LEU A 52 5.04 -2.27 2.17
C LEU A 52 6.48 -1.85 1.91
N MET A 53 6.73 -0.55 1.84
CA MET A 53 8.06 -0.05 1.49
C MET A 53 9.06 -0.29 2.63
N ALA A 54 8.63 -0.16 3.89
CA ALA A 54 9.42 -0.57 5.05
C ALA A 54 9.76 -2.07 5.01
N ALA A 55 8.79 -2.93 4.70
CA ALA A 55 9.02 -4.36 4.52
C ALA A 55 9.96 -4.64 3.34
N PHE A 56 9.89 -3.85 2.27
CA PHE A 56 10.77 -3.97 1.11
C PHE A 56 12.24 -3.67 1.45
N VAL A 57 12.50 -2.59 2.20
CA VAL A 57 13.85 -2.23 2.64
C VAL A 57 14.38 -3.27 3.64
N LYS A 58 13.55 -3.71 4.59
CA LYS A 58 13.93 -4.78 5.54
C LYS A 58 14.22 -6.11 4.84
N ALA A 59 13.40 -6.52 3.87
CA ALA A 59 13.60 -7.74 3.10
C ALA A 59 14.84 -7.67 2.18
N ARG A 60 15.26 -6.47 1.80
CA ARG A 60 16.50 -6.23 1.04
C ARG A 60 17.75 -6.41 1.91
N GLY A 61 17.64 -6.31 3.24
CA GLY A 61 18.78 -6.39 4.17
C GLY A 61 19.60 -5.10 4.22
N ASP A 62 19.02 -3.97 3.84
CA ASP A 62 19.70 -2.67 3.68
C ASP A 62 19.69 -1.81 4.95
N TRP A 63 19.07 -2.30 6.03
CA TRP A 63 19.28 -1.75 7.37
C TRP A 63 20.52 -2.43 7.93
N GLY A 64 21.63 -1.70 7.92
CA GLY A 64 22.97 -2.21 8.19
C GLY A 64 23.07 -3.11 9.42
N GLU A 65 23.41 -4.36 9.19
CA GLU A 65 24.37 -5.06 10.03
C GLU A 65 25.70 -5.09 9.28
N GLN A 66 26.60 -4.18 9.69
CA GLN A 66 28.02 -4.52 9.80
C GLN A 66 28.25 -4.95 11.25
#